data_AF-A0AAU2TK26-F1
#
_entry.id   AF-A0AAU2TK26-F1
#
_cell.length_a   1.000
_cell.length_b   1.000
_cell.length_c   1.000
_cell.angle_alpha   90.00
_cell.angle_beta   90.00
_cell.angle_gamma   90.00
#
_symmetry.space_group_name_H-M   'P 1'
#
loop_
_entity.id
_entity.type
_entity.pdbx_description
1 polymer ?
#
loop_
_entity_poly.entity_id
_entity_poly.type
_entity_poly.pdbx_seq_one_letter_code
_entity_poly.pdbx_strand_id
1 'polypeptide(L)' 'MLACTLGCDAVYEHGYVAVTPEGGVQVSPLAAEIPEVEAYIQEKLAGRIVSWWTPSRETYYLWHRTHTFKTAPPL' A
#
# COMPACT_ATOMS: atom_id res chain seq x y z
N MET A 1 -4.14 8.05 5.81
CA MET A 1 -3.07 7.56 6.70
C MET A 1 -2.47 8.80 7.34
N LEU A 2 -2.32 8.89 8.67
CA LEU A 2 -1.48 9.96 9.22
C LEU A 2 -0.08 9.71 8.67
N ALA A 3 0.53 10.71 8.02
CA ALA A 3 1.81 10.60 7.36
C ALA A 3 2.81 9.90 8.30
N CYS A 4 3.09 8.63 7.99
CA CYS A 4 3.99 7.86 8.82
C CYS A 4 5.40 8.39 8.53
N THR A 5 6.01 9.06 9.50
CA THR A 5 7.40 9.55 9.42
C THR A 5 8.42 8.43 9.17
N LEU A 6 8.02 7.16 9.32
CA LEU A 6 8.84 5.99 9.06
C LEU A 6 8.75 5.49 7.61
N GLY A 7 7.99 6.13 6.71
CA GLY A 7 8.01 5.84 5.26
C GLY A 7 6.82 5.05 4.70
N CYS A 8 5.87 4.59 5.53
CA CYS A 8 4.70 3.84 5.06
C CYS A 8 3.84 4.66 4.10
N ASP A 9 3.80 5.98 4.32
CA ASP A 9 3.06 6.92 3.48
C ASP A 9 3.70 7.02 2.09
N ALA A 10 5.03 7.11 2.02
CA ALA A 10 5.75 7.18 0.75
C ALA A 10 5.47 5.96 -0.14
N VAL A 11 5.58 4.73 0.40
CA VAL A 11 5.30 3.52 -0.39
C VAL A 11 3.82 3.39 -0.77
N TYR A 12 2.90 3.93 0.02
CA TYR A 12 1.46 3.96 -0.29
C TYR A 12 1.16 4.99 -1.39
N GLU A 13 1.61 6.22 -1.24
CA GLU A 13 1.41 7.30 -2.21
C GLU A 13 2.07 7.00 -3.56
N HIS A 14 3.21 6.31 -3.56
CA HIS A 14 3.88 5.87 -4.79
C HIS A 14 3.27 4.60 -5.40
N GLY A 15 2.23 4.03 -4.76
CA GLY A 15 1.47 2.91 -5.29
C GLY A 15 2.11 1.53 -5.13
N TYR A 16 3.16 1.40 -4.30
CA TYR A 16 3.83 0.12 -4.03
C TYR A 16 3.07 -0.74 -3.02
N VAL A 17 2.22 -0.13 -2.20
CA VAL A 17 1.27 -0.85 -1.34
C VAL A 17 -0.13 -0.25 -1.47
N ALA A 18 -1.15 -1.06 -1.25
CA ALA A 18 -2.54 -0.64 -1.13
C ALA A 18 -3.21 -1.36 0.05
N VAL A 19 -4.44 -0.95 0.39
CA VAL A 19 -5.23 -1.59 1.44
C VAL A 19 -6.33 -2.45 0.81
N THR A 20 -6.43 -3.72 1.19
CA THR A 20 -7.46 -4.64 0.70
C THR A 20 -8.86 -4.26 1.22
N PRO A 21 -9.94 -4.79 0.62
CA PRO A 21 -11.30 -4.59 1.13
C PRO A 21 -11.54 -5.10 2.57
N GLU A 22 -10.61 -5.85 3.15
CA GLU A 22 -10.65 -6.36 4.53
C GLU A 22 -9.67 -5.61 5.45
N GLY A 23 -9.04 -4.55 4.95
CA GLY A 23 -8.08 -3.74 5.70
C GLY A 23 -6.65 -4.29 5.73
N GLY A 24 -6.35 -5.36 5.00
CA GLY A 24 -4.99 -5.90 4.89
C GLY A 24 -4.08 -5.05 4.01
N VAL A 25 -2.76 -5.21 4.14
CA VAL A 25 -1.80 -4.60 3.20
C VAL A 25 -1.60 -5.50 1.99
N GLN A 26 -1.86 -4.97 0.81
CA GLN A 26 -1.52 -5.57 -0.49
C GLN A 26 -0.24 -4.94 -1.04
N VAL A 27 0.68 -5.76 -1.54
CA VAL A 27 1.95 -5.31 -2.11
C VAL A 27 1.90 -5.36 -3.64
N SER A 28 2.41 -4.31 -4.27
CA SER A 28 2.56 -4.23 -5.73
C SER A 28 3.66 -5.19 -6.21
N PRO A 29 3.47 -5.92 -7.32
CA PRO A 29 4.54 -6.71 -7.91
C PRO A 29 5.74 -5.85 -8.33
N LEU A 30 5.54 -4.55 -8.64
CA LEU A 30 6.62 -3.64 -9.01
C LEU A 30 7.52 -3.25 -7.83
N ALA A 31 7.11 -3.53 -6.58
CA ALA A 31 7.98 -3.32 -5.43
C ALA A 31 9.21 -4.26 -5.48
N ALA A 32 9.07 -5.46 -6.06
CA ALA A 32 10.16 -6.43 -6.20
C ALA A 32 11.27 -5.97 -7.17
N GLU A 33 11.00 -4.95 -7.99
CA GLU A 33 12.00 -4.35 -8.88
C GLU A 33 12.93 -3.38 -8.12
N ILE A 34 12.60 -3.02 -6.88
CA ILE A 34 13.34 -2.07 -6.05
C ILE A 34 13.63 -2.72 -4.69
N PRO A 35 14.78 -3.40 -4.52
CA PRO A 35 15.08 -4.22 -3.35
C PRO A 35 14.91 -3.51 -2.00
N GLU A 36 15.25 -2.23 -1.91
CA GLU A 36 15.12 -1.44 -0.68
C GLU A 36 13.64 -1.19 -0.31
N VAL A 37 12.79 -0.98 -1.32
CA VAL A 37 11.34 -0.80 -1.12
C VAL A 37 10.70 -2.13 -0.74
N GLU A 38 11.05 -3.22 -1.43
CA GLU A 38 10.59 -4.55 -1.09
C GLU A 38 10.98 -4.92 0.35
N ALA A 39 12.26 -4.78 0.71
CA ALA A 39 12.75 -5.10 2.05
C ALA A 39 12.02 -4.29 3.13
N TYR A 40 11.82 -2.98 2.90
CA TYR A 40 11.06 -2.13 3.81
C TYR A 40 9.61 -2.62 3.99
N ILE A 41 8.91 -2.93 2.89
CA ILE A 41 7.53 -3.41 2.94
C ILE A 41 7.45 -4.74 3.69
N GLN A 42 8.35 -5.68 3.43
CA GLN A 42 8.37 -6.98 4.11
C GLN A 42 8.66 -6.84 5.61
N GLU A 43 9.63 -6.02 5.99
CA GLU A 43 10.01 -5.86 7.40
C GLU A 43 8.96 -5.08 8.20
N LYS A 44 8.34 -4.06 7.60
CA LYS A 44 7.50 -3.10 8.32
C LYS A 44 6.01 -3.27 8.11
N LEU A 45 5.56 -3.78 6.95
CA LEU A 45 4.14 -3.71 6.55
C LEU A 45 3.50 -5.07 6.27
N ALA A 46 4.28 -6.08 5.84
CA ALA A 46 3.74 -7.38 5.50
C ALA A 46 2.95 -7.99 6.67
N GLY A 47 1.78 -8.54 6.36
CA GLY A 47 0.88 -9.16 7.34
C GLY A 47 0.15 -8.20 8.28
N ARG A 48 0.34 -6.87 8.16
CA ARG A 48 -0.38 -5.90 8.99
C ARG A 48 -1.80 -5.66 8.50
N ILE A 49 -2.68 -5.39 9.45
CA ILE A 49 -4.00 -4.81 9.22
C ILE A 49 -3.91 -3.31 9.48
N VAL A 50 -4.44 -2.53 8.55
CA VAL A 50 -4.55 -1.08 8.69
C VAL A 50 -5.67 -0.79 9.67
N SER A 51 -5.32 -0.44 10.91
CA SER A 51 -6.28 -0.15 11.99
C SER A 51 -7.22 1.02 11.68
N TRP A 52 -6.85 1.89 10.73
CA TRP A 52 -7.69 2.98 10.27
C TRP A 52 -8.74 2.53 9.23
N TRP A 53 -8.63 1.30 8.72
CA TRP A 53 -9.62 0.74 7.81
C TRP A 53 -10.93 0.46 8.55
N THR A 54 -12.03 0.87 7.92
CA THR A 54 -13.41 0.58 8.34
C THR A 54 -14.27 0.46 7.09
N PRO A 55 -15.42 -0.25 7.13
CA PRO A 55 -16.33 -0.34 5.97
C PRO A 55 -16.74 1.03 5.41
N SER A 56 -16.94 2.03 6.28
CA SER A 56 -17.26 3.40 5.90
C SER A 56 -16.15 4.14 5.14
N ARG A 57 -14.90 3.68 5.23
CA ARG A 57 -13.73 4.25 4.55
C ARG A 57 -13.34 3.48 3.29
N GLU A 58 -14.06 2.41 2.96
CA GLU A 58 -13.71 1.54 1.83
C GLU A 58 -13.64 2.31 0.51
N THR A 59 -14.52 3.30 0.30
CA THR A 59 -14.49 4.16 -0.90
C THR A 59 -13.15 4.88 -1.09
N TYR A 60 -12.49 5.30 0.01
CA TYR A 60 -11.17 5.94 -0.05
C TYR A 60 -10.09 4.94 -0.50
N TYR A 61 -10.08 3.74 0.08
CA TYR A 61 -9.11 2.71 -0.28
C TYR A 61 -9.34 2.13 -1.67
N LEU A 62 -10.61 2.03 -2.10
CA LEU A 62 -10.98 1.66 -3.46
C LEU A 62 -10.44 2.66 -4.49
N TRP A 63 -10.57 3.96 -4.22
CA TRP A 63 -10.02 4.99 -5.10
C TRP A 63 -8.51 4.80 -5.26
N HIS A 64 -7.78 4.61 -4.16
CA HIS A 64 -6.34 4.37 -4.21
C HIS A 64 -5.96 3.11 -5.00
N ARG A 65 -6.65 1.98 -4.77
CA ARG A 65 -6.43 0.72 -5.51
C ARG A 65 -6.66 0.85 -7.02
N THR A 66 -7.50 1.78 -7.45
CA THR A 66 -7.88 1.96 -8.86
C THR A 66 -7.13 3.08 -9.57
N HIS A 67 -6.54 4.03 -8.83
CA HIS A 67 -5.91 5.22 -9.42
C HIS A 67 -4.41 5.34 -9.12
N THR A 68 -3.93 4.75 -8.02
CA THR A 68 -2.55 4.93 -7.54
C THR A 68 -1.78 3.62 -7.50
N PHE A 69 -2.45 2.52 -7.12
CA PHE A 69 -1.80 1.23 -6.97
C PHE A 69 -1.22 0.71 -8.29
N LYS A 70 0.07 0.37 -8.26
CA LYS A 70 0.80 -0.13 -9.43
C LYS A 70 0.56 -1.62 -9.58
N THR A 71 -0.15 -2.05 -10.62
CA THR A 71 -0.43 -3.46 -10.91
C THR A 71 0.38 -4.03 -12.07
N ALA A 72 0.85 -3.16 -12.97
CA ALA A 72 1.74 -3.48 -14.08
C ALA A 72 2.60 -2.24 -14.39
N PRO A 73 3.78 -2.40 -15.04
CA PRO A 73 4.53 -1.25 -15.55
C PRO A 73 3.62 -0.42 -16.47
N PRO A 74 3.67 0.92 -16.42
CA PRO A 74 2.95 1.74 -17.38
C PRO A 74 3.43 1.41 -18.80
N LEU A 75 2.48 1.14 -19.70
CA LEU A 75 2.73 0.89 -21.13
C LEU A 75 3.36 2.11 -21.82
#